data_AF-A0A259M4K9-F1
#
_entry.id   AF-A0A259M4K9-F1
#
_cell.length_a   1.000
_cell.length_b   1.000
_cell.length_c   1.000
_cell.angle_alpha   90.00
_cell.angle_beta   90.00
_cell.angle_gamma   90.00
#
_symmetry.space_group_name_H-M   'P 1'
#
loop_
_entity.id
_entity.type
_entity.pdbx_description
1 polymer ?
#
loop_
_entity_poly.entity_id
_entity_poly.type
_entity_poly.pdbx_seq_one_letter_code
_entity_poly.pdbx_strand_id
1 'polypeptide(L)'
;MRDDGSLIGQGPGYRVVIVTLDSHAAGPAERAMQNLSDDYPGLSVSIHAAAEWGETPGTFEAAERAVATADIVVANLLFLEEHVARILPALERRRDHCD
;
A
#
# COMPACT_ATOMS: atom_id res chain seq x y z
N MET A 1 -4.73 -27.03 2.32
CA MET A 1 -3.37 -27.55 2.57
C MET A 1 -2.76 -26.56 3.56
N ARG A 2 -2.71 -26.94 4.84
CA ARG A 2 -2.13 -26.12 5.91
C ARG A 2 -0.68 -26.56 6.02
N ASP A 3 0.25 -25.65 5.75
CA ASP A 3 1.68 -25.92 5.93
C ASP A 3 2.05 -25.56 7.36
N ASP A 4 2.12 -26.61 8.18
CA ASP A 4 2.64 -26.57 9.53
C ASP A 4 4.18 -26.61 9.44
N GLY A 5 4.83 -25.44 9.41
CA GLY A 5 6.27 -25.32 9.28
C GLY A 5 6.84 -24.11 10.02
N SER A 6 7.34 -24.34 11.23
CA SER A 6 8.09 -23.35 12.03
C SER A 6 9.43 -23.01 11.38
N LEU A 7 9.62 -21.75 10.99
CA LEU A 7 10.93 -21.12 10.79
C LEU A 7 10.87 -19.67 11.29
N ILE A 8 11.87 -19.29 12.07
CA ILE A 8 12.12 -17.96 12.61
C ILE A 8 12.57 -17.07 11.44
N GLY A 9 11.60 -16.60 10.68
CA GLY A 9 11.73 -15.71 9.53
C GLY A 9 10.36 -15.10 9.28
N GLN A 10 10.31 -13.82 8.94
CA GLN A 10 9.07 -13.14 8.54
C GLN A 10 8.31 -14.05 7.56
N GLY A 11 7.12 -14.52 7.91
CA GLY A 11 6.27 -15.28 6.98
C GLY A 11 5.99 -14.44 5.73
N PRO A 12 5.69 -15.03 4.56
CA PRO A 12 5.53 -14.33 3.29
C PRO A 12 4.21 -13.54 3.30
N GLY A 13 4.22 -12.39 3.96
CA GLY A 13 3.12 -11.45 3.99
C GLY A 13 3.23 -10.46 2.84
N TYR A 14 2.17 -10.32 2.04
CA TYR A 14 2.14 -9.30 0.99
C TYR A 14 1.93 -7.91 1.59
N ARG A 15 2.64 -6.92 1.05
CA ARG A 15 2.43 -5.50 1.32
C ARG A 15 1.68 -4.86 0.17
N VAL A 16 0.38 -4.68 0.36
CA VAL A 16 -0.49 -4.03 -0.61
C VAL A 16 -0.55 -2.54 -0.30
N VAL A 17 -0.18 -1.71 -1.26
CA VAL A 17 -0.22 -0.25 -1.12
C VAL A 17 -1.21 0.31 -2.12
N ILE A 18 -2.19 1.05 -1.61
CA ILE A 18 -3.19 1.73 -2.43
C ILE A 18 -2.86 3.23 -2.43
N VAL A 19 -2.57 3.78 -3.62
CA VAL A 19 -2.40 5.21 -3.83
C VAL A 19 -3.66 5.75 -4.50
N THR A 20 -4.32 6.71 -3.86
CA THR A 20 -5.65 7.18 -4.27
C THR A 20 -5.84 8.67 -4.02
N LEU A 21 -6.92 9.28 -4.50
CA LEU A 21 -7.38 10.58 -4.00
C LEU A 21 -8.42 10.47 -2.88
N ASP A 22 -9.03 9.30 -2.68
CA ASP A 22 -10.12 9.11 -1.72
C ASP A 22 -9.63 8.59 -0.36
N SER A 23 -9.57 9.46 0.64
CA SER A 23 -9.25 9.07 2.03
C SER A 23 -10.30 8.15 2.66
N HIS A 24 -11.54 8.12 2.16
CA HIS A 24 -12.61 7.28 2.71
C HIS A 24 -12.39 5.79 2.44
N ALA A 25 -11.47 5.42 1.55
CA ALA A 25 -11.08 4.04 1.32
C ALA A 25 -10.45 3.39 2.57
N ALA A 26 -9.91 4.17 3.52
CA ALA A 26 -9.24 3.68 4.71
C ALA A 26 -10.13 2.74 5.56
N GLY A 27 -11.34 3.19 5.91
CA GLY A 27 -12.25 2.41 6.76
C GLY A 27 -12.69 1.07 6.16
N PRO A 28 -13.12 1.00 4.89
CA PRO A 28 -13.37 -0.27 4.21
C PRO A 28 -12.16 -1.21 4.17
N ALA A 29 -10.95 -0.69 3.94
CA ALA A 29 -9.74 -1.53 3.93
C ALA A 29 -9.40 -2.08 5.31
N GLU A 30 -9.54 -1.30 6.38
CA GLU A 30 -9.35 -1.78 7.75
C GLU A 30 -10.31 -2.94 8.08
N ARG A 31 -11.59 -2.81 7.69
CA ARG A 31 -12.56 -3.91 7.87
C ARG A 31 -12.21 -5.14 7.04
N ALA A 32 -11.75 -4.95 5.80
CA ALA A 32 -11.30 -6.06 4.97
C ALA A 32 -10.09 -6.77 5.61
N MET A 33 -9.14 -6.01 6.15
CA MET A 33 -7.97 -6.55 6.85
C MET A 33 -8.34 -7.36 8.09
N GLN A 34 -9.33 -6.92 8.88
CA GLN A 34 -9.83 -7.69 10.02
C GLN A 34 -10.41 -9.05 9.62
N ASN A 35 -11.02 -9.14 8.43
CA ASN A 35 -11.57 -10.40 7.92
C ASN A 35 -10.50 -11.31 7.32
N LEU A 36 -9.39 -10.74 6.84
CA LEU A 36 -8.33 -11.47 6.13
C LEU A 36 -7.17 -11.89 7.04
N SER A 37 -7.04 -11.29 8.23
CA SER A 37 -5.88 -11.49 9.11
C SER A 37 -5.68 -12.93 9.56
N ASP A 38 -6.78 -13.68 9.74
CA ASP A 38 -6.72 -15.07 10.20
C ASP A 38 -6.24 -16.03 9.10
N ASP A 39 -6.61 -15.75 7.85
CA ASP A 39 -6.28 -16.57 6.68
C ASP A 39 -4.94 -16.19 6.04
N TYR A 40 -4.52 -14.92 6.16
CA TYR A 40 -3.32 -14.37 5.53
C TYR A 40 -2.40 -13.71 6.56
N PRO A 41 -1.76 -14.49 7.45
CA PRO A 41 -0.83 -13.96 8.44
C PRO A 41 0.33 -13.24 7.74
N GLY A 42 0.51 -11.96 8.07
CA GLY A 42 1.54 -11.09 7.50
C GLY A 42 1.07 -10.20 6.35
N LEU A 43 -0.14 -10.40 5.81
CA LEU A 43 -0.74 -9.45 4.87
C LEU A 43 -0.86 -8.08 5.52
N SER A 44 -0.48 -7.04 4.78
CA SER A 44 -0.68 -5.65 5.18
C SER A 44 -1.27 -4.87 4.02
N VAL A 45 -2.21 -3.97 4.33
CA VAL A 45 -2.77 -3.02 3.39
C VAL A 45 -2.58 -1.63 3.95
N SER A 46 -2.00 -0.72 3.17
CA SER A 46 -1.95 0.70 3.49
C SER A 46 -2.61 1.54 2.40
N ILE A 47 -3.26 2.62 2.81
CA ILE A 47 -3.91 3.58 1.91
C ILE A 47 -3.22 4.92 2.07
N HIS A 48 -2.87 5.53 0.94
CA HIS A 48 -2.23 6.83 0.87
C HIS A 48 -3.06 7.74 -0.03
N ALA A 49 -3.80 8.65 0.60
CA ALA A 49 -4.62 9.64 -0.08
C ALA A 49 -3.76 10.83 -0.51
N ALA A 50 -3.63 11.05 -1.82
CA ALA A 50 -2.83 12.11 -2.40
C ALA A 50 -3.37 13.51 -2.09
N ALA A 51 -4.68 13.62 -1.82
CA ALA A 51 -5.30 14.85 -1.34
C ALA A 51 -4.66 15.37 -0.04
N GLU A 52 -4.04 14.51 0.76
CA GLU A 52 -3.41 14.91 2.03
C GLU A 52 -1.96 15.43 1.86
N TRP A 53 -1.35 15.30 0.68
CA TRP A 53 0.07 15.61 0.48
C TRP A 53 0.41 17.11 0.54
N GLY A 54 -0.58 17.97 0.33
CA GLY A 54 -0.44 19.43 0.47
C GLY A 54 -0.84 19.94 1.85
N GLU A 55 -1.70 19.22 2.57
CA GLU A 55 -2.33 19.68 3.81
C GLU A 55 -1.64 19.12 5.05
N THR A 56 -1.12 17.89 4.97
CA THR A 56 -0.54 17.17 6.10
C THR A 56 0.93 16.84 5.81
N PRO A 57 1.88 17.51 6.48
CA PRO A 57 3.30 17.21 6.33
C PRO A 57 3.61 15.73 6.62
N GLY A 58 4.45 15.10 5.79
CA GLY A 58 4.88 13.71 6.00
C GLY A 58 4.04 12.65 5.27
N THR A 59 2.85 12.98 4.77
CA THR A 59 1.96 11.99 4.13
C THR A 59 2.48 11.52 2.78
N PHE A 60 3.13 12.40 2.02
CA PHE A 60 3.80 12.04 0.78
C PHE A 60 5.00 11.11 1.04
N GLU A 61 5.84 11.44 2.03
CA GLU A 61 7.01 10.65 2.41
C GLU A 61 6.61 9.27 2.95
N ALA A 62 5.45 9.18 3.61
CA ALA A 62 4.87 7.91 3.99
C ALA A 62 4.43 7.09 2.76
N ALA A 63 3.77 7.71 1.79
CA ALA A 63 3.36 7.07 0.55
C ALA A 63 4.56 6.56 -0.26
N GLU A 64 5.60 7.38 -0.42
CA GLU A 64 6.81 7.02 -1.15
C GLU A 64 7.53 5.83 -0.50
N ARG A 65 7.68 5.82 0.82
CA ARG A 65 8.29 4.69 1.55
C ARG A 65 7.45 3.41 1.44
N ALA A 66 6.12 3.53 1.51
CA ALA A 66 5.24 2.39 1.35
C ALA A 66 5.40 1.80 -0.06
N VAL A 67 5.28 2.63 -1.10
CA VAL A 67 5.50 2.23 -2.51
C VAL A 67 6.87 1.59 -2.70
N ALA A 68 7.94 2.15 -2.14
CA ALA A 68 9.30 1.61 -2.29
C ALA A 68 9.47 0.16 -1.81
N THR A 69 8.57 -0.30 -0.95
CA THR A 69 8.60 -1.66 -0.41
C THR A 69 7.38 -2.51 -0.82
N ALA A 70 6.35 -1.92 -1.40
CA ALA A 70 5.06 -2.56 -1.71
C ALA A 70 5.15 -3.74 -2.69
N ASP A 71 4.69 -4.91 -2.31
CA ASP A 71 4.65 -6.09 -3.19
C ASP A 71 3.58 -5.91 -4.28
N ILE A 72 2.44 -5.31 -3.92
CA ILE A 72 1.36 -4.96 -4.85
C ILE A 72 1.06 -3.48 -4.70
N VAL A 73 1.02 -2.74 -5.81
CA VAL A 73 0.60 -1.34 -5.83
C VAL A 73 -0.68 -1.17 -6.64
N VAL A 74 -1.71 -0.58 -6.02
CA VAL A 74 -2.96 -0.21 -6.68
C VAL A 74 -3.05 1.30 -6.74
N ALA A 75 -2.96 1.87 -7.94
CA ALA A 75 -3.27 3.27 -8.17
C ALA A 75 -4.70 3.39 -8.69
N ASN A 76 -5.59 4.02 -7.93
CA ASN A 76 -6.98 4.25 -8.35
C ASN A 76 -7.40 5.70 -8.10
N LEU A 77 -8.31 6.22 -8.94
CA LEU A 77 -8.84 7.58 -8.79
C LEU A 77 -7.74 8.66 -8.65
N LEU A 78 -6.57 8.46 -9.26
CA LEU A 78 -5.45 9.41 -9.24
C LEU A 78 -5.35 10.10 -10.60
N PHE A 79 -5.91 11.30 -10.72
CA PHE A 79 -6.06 11.99 -12.01
C PHE A 79 -5.62 13.46 -12.03
N LEU A 80 -5.16 14.00 -10.90
CA LEU A 80 -4.63 15.35 -10.82
C LEU A 80 -3.13 15.32 -11.16
N GLU A 81 -2.73 16.10 -12.17
CA GLU A 81 -1.35 16.11 -12.70
C GLU A 81 -0.30 16.32 -11.61
N GLU A 82 -0.54 17.27 -10.70
CA GLU A 82 0.37 17.56 -9.60
C GLU A 82 0.60 16.36 -8.66
N HIS A 83 -0.43 15.53 -8.45
CA HIS A 83 -0.32 14.33 -7.64
C HIS A 83 0.32 13.19 -8.45
N VAL A 84 -0.08 13.00 -9.70
CA VAL A 84 0.48 11.97 -10.58
C VAL A 84 1.97 12.19 -10.76
N ALA A 85 2.38 13.39 -11.20
CA ALA A 85 3.77 13.74 -11.44
C ALA A 85 4.64 13.58 -10.20
N ARG A 86 4.08 13.82 -8.99
CA ARG A 86 4.82 13.72 -7.73
C ARG A 86 5.11 12.27 -7.33
N ILE A 87 4.18 11.34 -7.51
CA ILE A 87 4.37 9.92 -7.11
C ILE A 87 4.92 9.03 -8.23
N LEU A 88 4.74 9.41 -9.50
CA LEU A 88 5.17 8.62 -10.66
C LEU A 88 6.62 8.12 -10.58
N PRO A 89 7.62 8.94 -10.17
CA PRO A 89 9.00 8.45 -10.06
C PRO A 89 9.17 7.29 -9.07
N ALA A 90 8.39 7.26 -7.99
CA ALA A 90 8.43 6.17 -7.01
C ALA A 90 7.78 4.90 -7.58
N LEU A 91 6.66 5.04 -8.30
CA LEU A 91 5.97 3.94 -8.96
C LEU A 91 6.84 3.31 -10.06
N GLU A 92 7.50 4.12 -10.88
CA GLU A 92 8.41 3.65 -11.93
C GLU A 92 9.59 2.87 -11.35
N ARG A 93 10.21 3.36 -10.26
CA ARG A 93 11.29 2.64 -9.57
C ARG A 93 10.83 1.31 -8.99
N ARG A 94 9.60 1.23 -8.47
CA ARG A 94 9.08 0.01 -7.86
C ARG A 94 8.62 -1.02 -8.89
N ARG A 95 8.16 -0.59 -10.07
CA ARG A 95 7.47 -1.40 -11.08
C ARG A 95 8.03 -2.81 -11.29
N ASP A 96 9.31 -2.93 -11.62
CA ASP A 96 9.91 -4.22 -11.99
C ASP A 96 10.14 -5.16 -10.80
N HIS A 97 9.97 -4.65 -9.58
CA HIS A 97 10.14 -5.40 -8.36
C HIS A 97 8.79 -5.85 -7.75
N CYS A 98 7.65 -5.29 -8.19
CA CYS A 98 6.34 -5.72 -7.73
C CYS A 98 6.08 -7.17 -8.18
N ASP A 99 5.25 -7.89 -7.41
CA ASP A 99 4.79 -9.23 -7.78
C ASP A 99 3.71 -9.21 -8.87
#